data_AF-A0A2G2A008-F1
#
_entry.id   AF-A0A2G2A008-F1
#
_cell.length_a   1.000
_cell.length_b   1.000
_cell.length_c   1.000
_cell.angle_alpha   90.00
_cell.angle_beta   90.00
_cell.angle_gamma   90.00
#
_symmetry.space_group_name_H-M   'P 1'
#
loop_
_entity.id
_entity.type
_entity.pdbx_description
1 polymer ?
#
loop_
_entity_poly.entity_id
_entity_poly.type
_entity_poly.pdbx_seq_one_letter_code
_entity_poly.pdbx_strand_id
1 'polypeptide(L)'
;MQIPYDSPWVQVFGRLHIVVLHFPIALVAVAAMMIVWSFMRRPREGESRPISPALWLVGIAALSAIATSATGWVFAGGEYADTKGTLNLHRWLGVSSAVIVLVAYIVGAVAHKVSSSRANRIYIALVFIAAPLVGFTGHIGGGLVHGKDFVIKPLLRSKNVEKQSEPESDPTPLDQKVLEEITKPEADPQNDPPLLSGPTVDLEEPAAPIPLLSVSFETNVFPILENSCIRCHNPDKSRGRVRLDDLEHALQVVEPGNPDESLIVNMIELPENDEDLMPQDGPPLADEEIAIIRAWIASLQPE
;
A
#
# COMPACT_ATOMS: atom_id res chain seq x y z
N MET A 1 -23.96 4.22 16.98
CA MET A 1 -24.48 3.25 16.01
C MET A 1 -23.33 2.91 15.08
N GLN A 2 -22.61 1.84 15.37
CA GLN A 2 -21.53 1.36 14.48
C GLN A 2 -22.21 0.47 13.44
N ILE A 3 -22.07 0.84 12.16
CA ILE A 3 -22.65 0.06 11.05
C ILE A 3 -21.72 -1.13 10.79
N PRO A 4 -22.24 -2.37 10.65
CA PRO A 4 -21.44 -3.53 10.27
C PRO A 4 -20.70 -3.28 8.94
N TYR A 5 -19.36 -3.47 8.95
CA TYR A 5 -18.43 -3.10 7.86
C TYR A 5 -18.43 -4.07 6.67
N ASP A 6 -19.05 -5.23 6.84
CA ASP A 6 -19.27 -6.30 5.86
C ASP A 6 -20.33 -5.92 4.79
N SER A 7 -21.06 -4.82 4.98
CA SER A 7 -21.99 -4.33 3.96
C SER A 7 -21.25 -3.87 2.69
N PRO A 8 -21.59 -4.43 1.50
CA PRO A 8 -20.99 -4.02 0.23
C PRO A 8 -21.10 -2.51 -0.03
N TRP A 9 -22.16 -1.89 0.47
CA TRP A 9 -22.36 -0.44 0.38
C TRP A 9 -21.32 0.35 1.16
N VAL A 10 -20.91 -0.12 2.35
CA VAL A 10 -19.87 0.52 3.17
C VAL A 10 -18.53 0.52 2.43
N GLN A 11 -18.20 -0.58 1.75
CA GLN A 11 -16.98 -0.68 0.94
C GLN A 11 -17.02 0.23 -0.29
N VAL A 12 -18.16 0.29 -1.00
CA VAL A 12 -18.34 1.20 -2.14
C VAL A 12 -18.19 2.66 -1.69
N PHE A 13 -18.81 3.06 -0.58
CA PHE A 13 -18.66 4.42 -0.05
C PHE A 13 -17.25 4.71 0.46
N GLY A 14 -16.55 3.71 1.01
CA GLY A 14 -15.13 3.81 1.37
C GLY A 14 -14.21 4.00 0.14
N ARG A 15 -14.46 3.29 -0.96
CA ARG A 15 -13.69 3.46 -2.22
C ARG A 15 -14.03 4.77 -2.93
N LEU A 16 -15.31 5.15 -2.95
CA LEU A 16 -15.78 6.43 -3.49
C LEU A 16 -15.18 7.62 -2.72
N HIS A 17 -14.92 7.45 -1.41
CA HIS A 17 -14.21 8.43 -0.60
C HIS A 17 -12.91 8.85 -1.29
N ILE A 18 -12.07 7.92 -1.76
CA ILE A 18 -10.75 8.21 -2.39
C ILE A 18 -10.89 9.00 -3.71
N VAL A 19 -11.90 8.69 -4.52
CA VAL A 19 -12.15 9.36 -5.81
C VAL A 19 -12.71 10.77 -5.59
N VAL A 20 -13.64 10.94 -4.65
CA VAL A 20 -14.23 12.25 -4.31
C VAL A 20 -13.25 13.11 -3.49
N LEU A 21 -12.33 12.50 -2.74
CA LEU A 21 -11.33 13.12 -1.86
C LEU A 21 -10.34 14.07 -2.56
N HIS A 22 -9.98 13.79 -3.82
CA HIS A 22 -8.97 14.58 -4.54
C HIS A 22 -9.56 15.85 -5.19
N PHE A 23 -10.89 15.93 -5.26
CA PHE A 23 -11.58 17.02 -5.96
C PHE A 23 -11.45 18.39 -5.26
N PRO A 24 -11.58 18.52 -3.92
CA PRO A 24 -11.36 19.80 -3.23
C PRO A 24 -9.94 20.34 -3.40
N ILE A 25 -8.93 19.46 -3.39
CA ILE A 25 -7.51 19.83 -3.52
C ILE A 25 -7.29 20.53 -4.86
N ALA A 26 -7.73 19.89 -5.95
CA ALA A 26 -7.61 20.44 -7.29
C ALA A 26 -8.36 21.77 -7.44
N LEU A 27 -9.59 21.86 -6.94
CA LEU A 27 -10.41 23.08 -7.06
C LEU A 27 -9.80 24.28 -6.33
N VAL A 28 -9.32 24.10 -5.09
CA VAL A 28 -8.71 25.19 -4.31
C VAL A 28 -7.37 25.60 -4.91
N ALA A 29 -6.56 24.65 -5.41
CA ALA A 29 -5.30 24.95 -6.09
C ALA A 29 -5.53 25.73 -7.40
N VAL A 30 -6.52 25.35 -8.21
CA VAL A 30 -6.89 26.09 -9.42
C VAL A 30 -7.42 27.48 -9.07
N ALA A 31 -8.26 27.61 -8.03
CA ALA A 31 -8.74 28.91 -7.57
C ALA A 31 -7.59 29.83 -7.13
N ALA A 32 -6.61 29.29 -6.39
CA ALA A 32 -5.40 30.03 -6.00
C ALA A 32 -4.59 30.47 -7.23
N MET A 33 -4.39 29.58 -8.21
CA MET A 33 -3.71 29.89 -9.47
C MET A 33 -4.40 31.02 -10.25
N MET A 34 -5.74 30.99 -10.32
CA MET A 34 -6.53 32.05 -10.97
C MET A 34 -6.36 33.40 -10.27
N ILE A 35 -6.28 33.41 -8.93
CA ILE A 35 -6.04 34.63 -8.16
C ILE A 35 -4.63 35.18 -8.43
N VAL A 36 -3.60 34.32 -8.45
CA VAL A 36 -2.22 34.71 -8.83
C VAL A 36 -2.18 35.32 -10.22
N TRP A 37 -2.82 34.65 -11.19
CA TRP A 37 -2.93 35.13 -12.56
C TRP A 37 -3.61 36.49 -12.66
N SER A 38 -4.61 36.75 -11.80
CA SER A 38 -5.29 38.05 -11.72
C SER A 38 -4.37 39.19 -11.30
N PHE A 39 -3.33 38.91 -10.50
CA PHE A 39 -2.34 39.89 -10.09
C PHE A 39 -1.26 40.11 -11.16
N MET A 40 -0.92 39.06 -11.91
CA MET A 40 0.09 39.13 -12.98
C MET A 40 -0.44 39.82 -14.25
N ARG A 41 -1.74 39.77 -14.51
CA ARG A 41 -2.35 40.44 -15.67
C ARG A 41 -2.82 41.85 -15.33
N ARG A 42 -2.55 42.81 -16.22
CA ARG A 42 -3.25 44.11 -16.22
C ARG A 42 -4.66 43.90 -16.81
N PRO A 43 -5.74 44.11 -16.04
CA PRO A 43 -7.09 43.96 -16.57
C PRO A 43 -7.34 44.94 -17.71
N ARG A 44 -7.97 44.49 -18.79
CA ARG A 44 -8.53 45.41 -19.80
C ARG A 44 -9.73 46.14 -19.19
N GLU A 45 -9.96 47.39 -19.62
CA GLU A 45 -11.13 48.16 -19.18
C GLU A 45 -12.42 47.36 -19.45
N GLY A 46 -13.23 47.17 -18.40
CA GLY A 46 -14.50 46.43 -18.46
C GLY A 46 -14.41 44.92 -18.15
N GLU A 47 -13.21 44.34 -18.01
CA GLU A 47 -13.07 42.92 -17.65
C GLU A 47 -13.15 42.74 -16.12
N SER A 48 -14.21 42.05 -15.66
CA SER A 48 -14.36 41.67 -14.26
C SER A 48 -13.16 40.79 -13.86
N ARG A 49 -12.42 41.17 -12.82
CA ARG A 49 -11.29 40.37 -12.32
C ARG A 49 -11.73 38.90 -12.14
N PRO A 50 -10.89 37.89 -12.45
CA PRO A 50 -11.22 36.46 -12.37
C PRO A 50 -11.47 35.94 -10.94
N ILE A 51 -11.72 36.85 -9.99
CA ILE A 51 -12.09 36.59 -8.61
C ILE A 51 -13.48 35.93 -8.54
N SER A 52 -14.40 36.26 -9.45
CA SER A 52 -15.75 35.67 -9.50
C SER A 52 -15.77 34.19 -9.88
N PRO A 53 -15.11 33.70 -10.95
CA PRO A 53 -15.04 32.27 -11.22
C PRO A 53 -14.23 31.50 -10.16
N ALA A 54 -13.19 32.10 -9.59
CA ALA A 54 -12.46 31.49 -8.47
C ALA A 54 -13.37 31.26 -7.25
N LEU A 55 -14.29 32.19 -6.94
CA LEU A 55 -15.25 32.05 -5.85
C LEU A 55 -16.18 30.85 -6.05
N TRP A 56 -16.62 30.58 -7.28
CA TRP A 56 -17.44 29.39 -7.59
C TRP A 56 -16.67 28.08 -7.35
N LEU A 57 -15.40 28.02 -7.76
CA LEU A 57 -14.54 26.86 -7.50
C LEU A 57 -14.37 26.63 -5.99
N VAL A 58 -14.12 27.68 -5.22
CA VAL A 58 -14.01 27.60 -3.75
C VAL A 58 -15.34 27.15 -3.12
N GLY A 59 -16.49 27.57 -3.65
CA GLY A 59 -17.80 27.11 -3.20
C GLY A 59 -18.03 25.62 -3.43
N ILE A 60 -17.72 25.11 -4.62
CA ILE A 60 -17.80 23.67 -4.92
C ILE A 60 -16.82 22.88 -4.05
N ALA A 61 -15.60 23.41 -3.84
CA ALA A 61 -14.62 22.81 -2.96
C ALA A 61 -15.10 22.75 -1.51
N ALA A 62 -15.77 23.79 -1.00
CA ALA A 62 -16.33 23.80 0.35
C ALA A 62 -17.39 22.70 0.53
N LEU A 63 -18.34 22.60 -0.41
CA LEU A 63 -19.38 21.57 -0.38
C LEU A 63 -18.79 20.16 -0.41
N SER A 64 -17.84 19.93 -1.32
CA SER A 64 -17.15 18.64 -1.44
C SER A 64 -16.33 18.33 -0.18
N ALA A 65 -15.58 19.28 0.38
CA ALA A 65 -14.79 19.07 1.60
C ALA A 65 -15.65 18.75 2.84
N ILE A 66 -16.84 19.35 2.96
CA ILE A 66 -17.80 19.03 4.03
C ILE A 66 -18.33 17.61 3.85
N ALA A 67 -18.77 17.24 2.64
CA ALA A 67 -19.26 15.90 2.35
C ALA A 67 -18.18 14.83 2.61
N THR A 68 -16.95 15.11 2.20
CA THR A 68 -15.78 14.26 2.47
C THR A 68 -15.49 14.12 3.97
N SER A 69 -15.52 15.21 4.73
CA SER A 69 -15.29 15.16 6.19
C SER A 69 -16.39 14.38 6.91
N ALA A 70 -17.64 14.54 6.48
CA ALA A 70 -18.78 13.82 7.06
C ALA A 70 -18.71 12.32 6.78
N THR A 71 -18.46 11.93 5.52
CA THR A 71 -18.28 10.51 5.15
C THR A 71 -17.08 9.89 5.84
N GLY A 72 -15.95 10.60 5.91
CA GLY A 72 -14.77 10.14 6.64
C GLY A 72 -15.04 9.86 8.11
N TRP A 73 -15.88 10.65 8.79
CA TRP A 73 -16.20 10.40 10.20
C TRP A 73 -17.07 9.15 10.41
N VAL A 74 -17.96 8.86 9.47
CA VAL A 74 -18.84 7.68 9.50
C VAL A 74 -18.05 6.39 9.25
N PHE A 75 -17.02 6.45 8.38
CA PHE A 75 -16.27 5.28 7.92
C PHE A 75 -14.81 5.19 8.42
N ALA A 76 -14.41 5.98 9.42
CA ALA A 76 -13.05 5.93 9.98
C ALA A 76 -12.90 4.90 11.13
N GLY A 77 -13.96 4.23 11.54
CA GLY A 77 -13.99 3.38 12.73
C GLY A 77 -13.83 1.90 12.41
N GLY A 78 -12.68 1.45 11.90
CA GLY A 78 -12.42 0.01 11.77
C GLY A 78 -11.14 -0.37 11.04
N GLU A 79 -10.84 0.29 9.92
CA GLU A 79 -9.78 -0.15 9.00
C GLU A 79 -8.39 0.45 9.32
N TYR A 80 -8.35 1.52 10.11
CA TYR A 80 -7.11 2.26 10.45
C TYR A 80 -6.82 2.27 11.96
N ALA A 81 -7.30 1.25 12.67
CA ALA A 81 -7.27 1.19 14.13
C ALA A 81 -5.85 1.30 14.73
N ASP A 82 -4.81 0.88 14.01
CA ASP A 82 -3.41 0.90 14.51
C ASP A 82 -2.64 2.19 14.18
N THR A 83 -3.10 3.00 13.21
CA THR A 83 -2.47 4.29 12.91
C THR A 83 -3.06 5.46 13.71
N LYS A 84 -3.45 5.23 14.98
CA LYS A 84 -4.25 6.18 15.80
C LYS A 84 -3.72 7.61 15.77
N GLY A 85 -2.40 7.79 15.83
CA GLY A 85 -1.74 9.11 15.80
C GLY A 85 -1.90 9.83 14.45
N THR A 86 -1.43 9.22 13.37
CA THR A 86 -1.48 9.80 12.02
C THR A 86 -2.91 9.93 11.51
N LEU A 87 -3.79 8.95 11.80
CA LEU A 87 -5.20 9.01 11.46
C LEU A 87 -5.91 10.15 12.19
N ASN A 88 -5.68 10.34 13.49
CA ASN A 88 -6.29 11.44 14.24
C ASN A 88 -5.79 12.80 13.74
N LEU A 89 -4.49 12.92 13.46
CA LEU A 89 -3.93 14.12 12.82
C LEU A 89 -4.60 14.40 11.47
N HIS A 90 -4.70 13.39 10.60
CA HIS A 90 -5.36 13.52 9.30
C HIS A 90 -6.83 13.94 9.43
N ARG A 91 -7.58 13.36 10.38
CA ARG A 91 -8.98 13.73 10.66
C ARG A 91 -9.12 15.20 11.02
N TRP A 92 -8.32 15.69 11.95
CA TRP A 92 -8.38 17.10 12.37
C TRP A 92 -7.89 18.07 11.29
N LEU A 93 -6.87 17.69 10.53
CA LEU A 93 -6.41 18.46 9.37
C LEU A 93 -7.49 18.55 8.28
N GLY A 94 -8.21 17.46 8.02
CA GLY A 94 -9.35 17.42 7.10
C GLY A 94 -10.47 18.37 7.53
N VAL A 95 -10.92 18.27 8.79
CA VAL A 95 -11.97 19.15 9.33
C VAL A 95 -11.52 20.62 9.32
N SER A 96 -10.29 20.90 9.73
CA SER A 96 -9.75 22.27 9.73
C SER A 96 -9.68 22.85 8.33
N SER A 97 -9.25 22.05 7.35
CA SER A 97 -9.24 22.43 5.94
C SER A 97 -10.65 22.74 5.43
N ALA A 98 -11.64 21.89 5.73
CA ALA A 98 -13.02 22.11 5.33
C ALA A 98 -13.60 23.40 5.93
N VAL A 99 -13.32 23.68 7.21
CA VAL A 99 -13.73 24.92 7.88
C VAL A 99 -13.09 26.14 7.22
N ILE A 100 -11.78 26.12 6.95
CA ILE A 100 -11.08 27.25 6.33
C ILE A 100 -11.62 27.53 4.93
N VAL A 101 -11.86 26.49 4.11
CA VAL A 101 -12.43 26.64 2.76
C VAL A 101 -13.86 27.19 2.81
N LEU A 102 -14.67 26.74 3.77
CA LEU A 102 -16.02 27.27 3.98
C LEU A 102 -16.00 28.75 4.41
N VAL A 103 -15.13 29.12 5.35
CA VAL A 103 -14.96 30.51 5.78
C VAL A 103 -14.45 31.37 4.62
N ALA A 104 -13.52 30.87 3.81
CA ALA A 104 -13.06 31.55 2.60
C ALA A 104 -14.24 31.82 1.65
N TYR A 105 -15.07 30.83 1.37
CA TYR A 105 -16.27 31.00 0.53
C TYR A 105 -17.22 32.07 1.09
N ILE A 106 -17.56 32.01 2.38
CA ILE A 106 -18.49 32.97 3.02
C ILE A 106 -17.91 34.38 2.94
N VAL A 107 -16.64 34.57 3.30
CA VAL A 107 -15.97 35.88 3.26
C VAL A 107 -15.92 36.40 1.82
N GLY A 108 -15.61 35.54 0.85
CA GLY A 108 -15.60 35.88 -0.58
C GLY A 108 -16.98 36.28 -1.11
N ALA A 109 -18.03 35.56 -0.73
CA ALA A 109 -19.41 35.88 -1.09
C ALA A 109 -19.86 37.22 -0.51
N VAL A 110 -19.53 37.50 0.76
CA VAL A 110 -19.79 38.80 1.40
C VAL A 110 -18.97 39.91 0.73
N ALA A 111 -17.69 39.67 0.42
CA ALA A 111 -16.84 40.63 -0.26
C ALA A 111 -17.40 41.04 -1.62
N HIS A 112 -17.94 40.08 -2.38
CA HIS A 112 -18.57 40.32 -3.67
C HIS A 112 -19.90 41.07 -3.53
N LYS A 113 -20.76 40.66 -2.58
CA LYS A 113 -22.07 41.29 -2.36
C LYS A 113 -21.98 42.75 -1.89
N VAL A 114 -21.03 43.04 -1.00
CA VAL A 114 -20.86 44.38 -0.39
C VAL A 114 -19.78 45.20 -1.12
N SER A 115 -19.13 44.64 -2.14
CA SER A 115 -18.02 45.26 -2.87
C SER A 115 -16.89 45.75 -1.94
N SER A 116 -16.63 45.03 -0.84
CA SER A 116 -15.69 45.43 0.21
C SER A 116 -14.26 44.99 -0.10
N SER A 117 -13.33 45.94 -0.25
CA SER A 117 -11.92 45.64 -0.52
C SER A 117 -11.21 44.94 0.64
N ARG A 118 -11.60 45.22 1.89
CA ARG A 118 -11.02 44.57 3.08
C ARG A 118 -11.40 43.08 3.12
N ALA A 119 -12.69 42.78 2.92
CA ALA A 119 -13.18 41.40 2.87
C ALA A 119 -12.55 40.62 1.71
N ASN A 120 -12.36 41.25 0.55
CA ASN A 120 -11.69 40.62 -0.59
C ASN A 120 -10.22 40.23 -0.29
N ARG A 121 -9.48 41.06 0.46
CA ARG A 121 -8.11 40.72 0.89
C ARG A 121 -8.10 39.54 1.86
N ILE A 122 -9.06 39.48 2.79
CA ILE A 122 -9.20 38.36 3.72
C ILE A 122 -9.54 37.07 2.97
N TYR A 123 -10.49 37.12 2.03
CA TYR A 123 -10.81 35.99 1.14
C TYR A 123 -9.57 35.45 0.43
N ILE A 124 -8.80 36.34 -0.23
CA ILE A 124 -7.57 35.95 -0.94
C ILE A 124 -6.57 35.30 0.02
N ALA A 125 -6.33 35.91 1.18
CA ALA A 125 -5.43 35.34 2.19
C ALA A 125 -5.87 33.95 2.64
N LEU A 126 -7.16 33.76 2.90
CA LEU A 126 -7.71 32.46 3.29
C LEU A 126 -7.55 31.40 2.20
N VAL A 127 -7.73 31.74 0.92
CA VAL A 127 -7.50 30.80 -0.20
C VAL A 127 -6.02 30.39 -0.27
N PHE A 128 -5.09 31.33 -0.08
CA PHE A 128 -3.65 31.03 -0.06
C PHE A 128 -3.20 30.22 1.17
N ILE A 129 -3.95 30.28 2.28
CA ILE A 129 -3.74 29.41 3.44
C ILE A 129 -4.36 28.03 3.20
N ALA A 130 -5.56 27.99 2.61
CA ALA A 130 -6.30 26.76 2.35
C ALA A 130 -5.57 25.84 1.36
N ALA A 131 -5.05 26.37 0.26
CA ALA A 131 -4.39 25.59 -0.79
C ALA A 131 -3.24 24.68 -0.27
N PRO A 132 -2.22 25.21 0.44
CA PRO A 132 -1.14 24.37 0.97
C PRO A 132 -1.63 23.44 2.08
N LEU A 133 -2.56 23.89 2.93
CA LEU A 133 -3.10 23.06 4.02
C LEU A 133 -3.85 21.83 3.48
N VAL A 134 -4.71 22.04 2.47
CA VAL A 134 -5.45 20.98 1.79
C VAL A 134 -4.48 20.02 1.07
N GLY A 135 -3.44 20.56 0.41
CA GLY A 135 -2.39 19.74 -0.21
C GLY A 135 -1.61 18.89 0.81
N PHE A 136 -1.23 19.46 1.95
CA PHE A 136 -0.56 18.74 3.03
C PHE A 136 -1.46 17.67 3.66
N THR A 137 -2.74 17.98 3.87
CA THR A 137 -3.75 17.01 4.34
C THR A 137 -3.87 15.84 3.38
N GLY A 138 -3.91 16.12 2.07
CA GLY A 138 -3.92 15.10 1.02
C GLY A 138 -2.66 14.23 1.00
N HIS A 139 -1.48 14.83 1.21
CA HIS A 139 -0.22 14.07 1.32
C HIS A 139 -0.25 13.07 2.48
N ILE A 140 -0.69 13.49 3.66
CA ILE A 140 -0.85 12.58 4.81
C ILE A 140 -1.90 11.50 4.51
N GLY A 141 -3.01 11.87 3.86
CA GLY A 141 -4.04 10.93 3.44
C GLY A 141 -3.50 9.84 2.50
N GLY A 142 -2.72 10.23 1.49
CA GLY A 142 -2.04 9.28 0.61
C GLY A 142 -1.06 8.37 1.34
N GLY A 143 -0.38 8.89 2.36
CA GLY A 143 0.50 8.11 3.24
C GLY A 143 -0.22 7.05 4.07
N LEU A 144 -1.49 7.27 4.45
CA LEU A 144 -2.32 6.27 5.14
C LEU A 144 -2.70 5.11 4.22
N VAL A 145 -2.86 5.36 2.92
CA VAL A 145 -3.26 4.33 1.93
C VAL A 145 -2.04 3.60 1.37
N HIS A 146 -1.06 4.33 0.85
CA HIS A 146 0.09 3.77 0.13
C HIS A 146 1.33 3.57 0.99
N GLY A 147 1.37 4.17 2.19
CA GLY A 147 2.55 4.21 3.05
C GLY A 147 3.46 5.42 2.76
N LYS A 148 4.01 5.99 3.83
CA LYS A 148 4.91 7.16 3.87
C LYS A 148 6.04 7.27 2.81
N ASP A 149 6.60 6.15 2.34
CA ASP A 149 7.76 6.14 1.44
C ASP A 149 7.41 5.76 0.01
N PHE A 150 6.12 5.55 -0.31
CA PHE A 150 5.70 4.96 -1.58
C PHE A 150 6.33 5.64 -2.81
N VAL A 151 6.35 6.98 -2.83
CA VAL A 151 6.89 7.77 -3.94
C VAL A 151 8.42 7.71 -4.03
N ILE A 152 9.11 7.61 -2.89
CA ILE A 152 10.58 7.66 -2.82
C ILE A 152 11.18 6.24 -2.86
N LYS A 153 10.38 5.20 -2.60
CA LYS A 153 10.80 3.78 -2.56
C LYS A 153 11.61 3.36 -3.79
N PRO A 154 11.27 3.74 -5.05
CA PRO A 154 12.11 3.39 -6.21
C PRO A 154 13.51 4.00 -6.14
N LEU A 155 13.62 5.24 -5.64
CA LEU A 155 14.90 5.95 -5.48
C LEU A 155 15.72 5.42 -4.30
N LEU A 156 15.05 4.99 -3.22
CA LEU A 156 15.71 4.33 -2.09
C LEU A 156 16.23 2.94 -2.48
N ARG A 157 15.48 2.21 -3.32
CA ARG A 157 15.91 0.91 -3.85
C ARG A 157 17.13 1.05 -4.74
N SER A 158 17.18 2.04 -5.64
CA SER A 158 18.37 2.24 -6.50
C SER A 158 19.61 2.55 -5.67
N LYS A 159 19.47 3.35 -4.60
CA LYS A 159 20.59 3.70 -3.71
C LYS A 159 21.12 2.51 -2.90
N ASN A 160 20.24 1.59 -2.50
CA ASN A 160 20.65 0.37 -1.78
C ASN A 160 21.22 -0.70 -2.71
N VAL A 161 20.71 -0.83 -3.94
CA VAL A 161 21.29 -1.72 -4.97
C VAL A 161 22.68 -1.25 -5.36
N GLU A 162 22.90 0.06 -5.49
CA GLU A 162 24.23 0.63 -5.77
C GLU A 162 25.22 0.37 -4.63
N LYS A 163 24.74 0.39 -3.38
CA LYS A 163 25.55 0.10 -2.19
C LYS A 163 25.88 -1.39 -2.01
N GLN A 164 25.12 -2.29 -2.64
CA GLN A 164 25.39 -3.74 -2.67
C GLN A 164 26.18 -4.17 -3.91
N SER A 165 26.31 -3.31 -4.92
CA SER A 165 27.12 -3.55 -6.11
C SER A 165 28.57 -3.11 -5.99
N GLU A 166 28.97 -2.51 -4.87
CA GLU A 166 30.39 -2.38 -4.54
C GLU A 166 30.91 -3.78 -4.15
N PRO A 167 31.95 -4.31 -4.83
CA PRO A 167 32.46 -5.63 -4.52
C PRO A 167 33.03 -5.62 -3.10
N GLU A 168 32.45 -6.44 -2.23
CA GLU A 168 33.00 -6.77 -0.92
C GLU A 168 34.40 -7.35 -1.14
N SER A 169 35.39 -6.52 -0.86
CA SER A 169 36.81 -6.83 -1.04
C SER A 169 37.31 -7.57 0.18
N ASP A 170 36.94 -8.84 0.29
CA ASP A 170 37.79 -9.96 0.71
C ASP A 170 36.93 -11.22 0.83
N PRO A 171 37.20 -12.30 0.08
CA PRO A 171 36.52 -13.57 0.32
C PRO A 171 36.88 -14.08 1.72
N THR A 172 35.85 -14.44 2.48
CA THR A 172 36.00 -15.07 3.80
C THR A 172 36.83 -16.36 3.69
N PRO A 173 37.58 -16.77 4.73
CA PRO A 173 38.46 -17.94 4.70
C PRO A 173 37.80 -19.28 4.32
N LEU A 174 36.47 -19.37 4.38
CA LEU A 174 35.70 -20.54 3.93
C LEU A 174 35.59 -20.62 2.41
N ASP A 175 35.45 -19.50 1.71
CA ASP A 175 35.27 -19.46 0.25
C ASP A 175 36.55 -19.87 -0.48
N GLN A 176 37.71 -19.48 0.08
CA GLN A 176 39.03 -19.86 -0.45
C GLN A 176 39.30 -21.36 -0.32
N LYS A 177 38.81 -22.00 0.75
CA LYS A 177 38.99 -23.43 0.99
C LYS A 177 38.15 -24.29 0.03
N VAL A 178 36.96 -23.81 -0.31
CA VAL A 178 36.09 -24.44 -1.31
C VAL A 178 36.71 -24.29 -2.71
N LEU A 179 37.29 -23.13 -3.03
CA LEU A 179 37.95 -22.89 -4.32
C LEU A 179 39.24 -23.71 -4.52
N GLU A 180 40.01 -23.95 -3.46
CA GLU A 180 41.19 -24.84 -3.51
C GLU A 180 40.82 -26.32 -3.70
N GLU A 181 39.66 -26.75 -3.20
CA GLU A 181 39.19 -28.13 -3.37
C GLU A 181 38.66 -28.38 -4.79
N ILE A 182 38.04 -27.38 -5.42
CA ILE A 182 37.51 -27.48 -6.79
C ILE A 182 38.62 -27.41 -7.86
N THR A 183 39.78 -26.82 -7.55
CA THR A 183 40.85 -26.56 -8.53
C THR A 183 41.95 -27.64 -8.58
N LYS A 184 41.80 -28.74 -7.82
CA LYS A 184 42.77 -29.83 -7.84
C LYS A 184 42.65 -30.64 -9.15
N PRO A 185 43.70 -30.75 -9.98
CA PRO A 185 43.60 -31.45 -11.25
C PRO A 185 43.73 -32.96 -11.07
N GLU A 186 42.74 -33.71 -11.55
CA GLU A 186 42.77 -35.16 -11.70
C GLU A 186 43.75 -35.55 -12.82
N ALA A 187 44.62 -36.53 -12.58
CA ALA A 187 45.64 -36.98 -13.53
C ALA A 187 45.19 -38.19 -14.38
N ASP A 188 45.39 -38.03 -15.70
CA ASP A 188 45.47 -38.93 -16.87
C ASP A 188 45.12 -40.45 -16.80
N PRO A 189 44.41 -41.01 -17.83
CA PRO A 189 43.88 -42.37 -17.84
C PRO A 189 44.70 -43.33 -18.74
N GLN A 190 45.08 -44.50 -18.24
CA GLN A 190 45.27 -45.75 -19.02
C GLN A 190 45.71 -46.91 -18.12
N ASN A 191 44.89 -47.97 -18.03
CA ASN A 191 45.20 -49.41 -17.99
C ASN A 191 44.06 -50.23 -17.30
N ASP A 192 43.23 -50.93 -18.09
CA ASP A 192 42.25 -51.96 -17.66
C ASP A 192 42.87 -53.38 -17.68
N PRO A 193 42.23 -54.54 -17.33
CA PRO A 193 41.03 -54.94 -16.51
C PRO A 193 41.39 -56.09 -15.48
N PRO A 194 40.52 -56.97 -14.87
CA PRO A 194 39.07 -57.24 -15.04
C PRO A 194 38.16 -57.50 -13.79
N LEU A 195 36.86 -57.29 -14.05
CA LEU A 195 35.65 -58.03 -13.59
C LEU A 195 35.38 -58.24 -12.08
N LEU A 196 34.23 -57.69 -11.63
CA LEU A 196 33.07 -58.49 -11.21
C LEU A 196 31.82 -57.61 -11.01
N SER A 197 30.86 -57.82 -11.91
CA SER A 197 29.40 -57.75 -11.76
C SER A 197 28.77 -56.92 -10.63
N GLY A 198 28.11 -55.83 -11.01
CA GLY A 198 27.05 -55.16 -10.24
C GLY A 198 25.95 -54.67 -11.21
N PRO A 199 24.66 -54.75 -10.83
CA PRO A 199 23.55 -54.73 -11.78
C PRO A 199 23.25 -53.33 -12.36
N THR A 200 22.64 -53.39 -13.54
CA THR A 200 22.20 -52.30 -14.40
C THR A 200 21.23 -51.33 -13.72
N VAL A 201 21.49 -50.04 -13.91
CA VAL A 201 20.54 -48.95 -13.65
C VAL A 201 19.47 -48.99 -14.72
N ASP A 202 18.25 -49.37 -14.35
CA ASP A 202 17.07 -49.08 -15.14
C ASP A 202 16.63 -47.65 -14.85
N LEU A 203 16.58 -46.85 -15.92
CA LEU A 203 15.99 -45.52 -15.96
C LEU A 203 14.47 -45.69 -16.08
N GLU A 204 13.73 -45.34 -15.03
CA GLU A 204 12.36 -44.76 -15.06
C GLU A 204 11.68 -44.92 -13.68
N GLU A 205 11.49 -43.81 -12.94
CA GLU A 205 10.25 -43.55 -12.19
C GLU A 205 10.16 -42.05 -11.82
N PRO A 206 9.01 -41.36 -12.03
CA PRO A 206 8.86 -39.95 -11.68
C PRO A 206 8.90 -39.75 -10.15
N ALA A 207 9.47 -38.63 -9.73
CA ALA A 207 9.61 -38.25 -8.32
C ALA A 207 8.31 -38.46 -7.54
N ALA A 208 8.39 -39.31 -6.51
CA ALA A 208 7.30 -39.56 -5.57
C ALA A 208 6.89 -38.28 -4.82
N PRO A 209 5.61 -38.15 -4.41
CA PRO A 209 5.12 -37.01 -3.63
C PRO A 209 5.80 -36.96 -2.26
N ILE A 210 6.16 -35.75 -1.83
CA ILE A 210 6.69 -35.48 -0.48
C ILE A 210 5.74 -36.09 0.55
N PRO A 211 6.21 -36.93 1.48
CA PRO A 211 5.33 -37.53 2.49
C PRO A 211 4.73 -36.43 3.38
N LEU A 212 3.41 -36.48 3.58
CA LEU A 212 2.57 -35.61 4.43
C LEU A 212 2.94 -35.59 5.93
N LEU A 213 4.14 -36.05 6.31
CA LEU A 213 4.58 -36.03 7.70
C LEU A 213 5.02 -34.62 8.11
N SER A 214 4.09 -33.95 8.78
CA SER A 214 4.22 -32.75 9.62
C SER A 214 4.81 -31.51 8.95
N VAL A 215 4.00 -30.82 8.15
CA VAL A 215 4.25 -29.41 7.82
C VAL A 215 3.98 -28.58 9.07
N SER A 216 5.02 -27.99 9.67
CA SER A 216 4.91 -27.14 10.85
C SER A 216 4.71 -25.69 10.42
N PHE A 217 3.85 -24.97 11.15
CA PHE A 217 3.66 -23.54 10.93
C PHE A 217 4.99 -22.80 11.08
N GLU A 218 5.71 -23.00 12.17
CA GLU A 218 6.93 -22.27 12.53
C GLU A 218 8.09 -22.56 11.57
N THR A 219 8.20 -23.81 11.10
CA THR A 219 9.36 -24.25 10.32
C THR A 219 9.15 -24.06 8.82
N ASN A 220 7.93 -24.25 8.33
CA ASN A 220 7.66 -24.31 6.90
C ASN A 220 6.83 -23.11 6.41
N VAL A 221 5.81 -22.70 7.16
CA VAL A 221 4.86 -21.66 6.71
C VAL A 221 5.33 -20.26 7.10
N PHE A 222 5.78 -20.09 8.34
CA PHE A 222 6.18 -18.80 8.89
C PHE A 222 7.29 -18.12 8.08
N PRO A 223 8.34 -18.79 7.58
CA PRO A 223 9.35 -18.15 6.73
C PRO A 223 8.77 -17.56 5.44
N ILE A 224 7.77 -18.24 4.85
CA ILE A 224 7.06 -17.75 3.65
C ILE A 224 6.26 -16.50 4.01
N LEU A 225 5.50 -16.55 5.11
CA LEU A 225 4.73 -15.41 5.60
C LEU A 225 5.64 -14.23 5.95
N GLU A 226 6.78 -14.46 6.58
CA GLU A 226 7.73 -13.43 6.96
C GLU A 226 8.28 -12.68 5.75
N ASN A 227 8.66 -13.42 4.71
CA ASN A 227 9.24 -12.84 3.50
C ASN A 227 8.20 -12.11 2.65
N SER A 228 6.99 -12.66 2.55
CA SER A 228 6.01 -12.25 1.52
C SER A 228 4.79 -11.50 2.08
N CYS A 229 4.43 -11.71 3.35
CA CYS A 229 3.14 -11.29 3.90
C CYS A 229 3.26 -10.32 5.09
N ILE A 230 4.11 -10.63 6.07
CA ILE A 230 4.19 -9.93 7.37
C ILE A 230 4.49 -8.44 7.19
N ARG A 231 5.24 -8.03 6.15
CA ARG A 231 5.48 -6.59 5.86
C ARG A 231 4.20 -5.74 5.78
N CYS A 232 3.08 -6.33 5.38
CA CYS A 232 1.77 -5.67 5.27
C CYS A 232 0.67 -6.29 6.14
N HIS A 233 0.94 -7.42 6.80
CA HIS A 233 0.03 -8.16 7.67
C HIS A 233 0.67 -8.44 9.04
N ASN A 234 1.07 -7.37 9.74
CA ASN A 234 1.69 -7.39 11.07
C ASN A 234 0.90 -6.52 12.07
N PRO A 235 1.29 -6.46 13.36
CA PRO A 235 0.57 -5.70 14.38
C PRO A 235 0.57 -4.19 14.14
N ASP A 236 1.58 -3.65 13.46
CA ASP A 236 1.69 -2.22 13.18
C ASP A 236 0.97 -1.82 11.88
N LYS A 237 0.80 -2.77 10.96
CA LYS A 237 0.20 -2.61 9.63
C LYS A 237 -0.51 -3.91 9.25
N SER A 238 -1.83 -3.93 9.41
CA SER A 238 -2.70 -5.06 9.10
C SER A 238 -3.64 -4.74 7.92
N ARG A 239 -3.14 -4.82 6.68
CA ARG A 239 -3.99 -4.59 5.50
C ARG A 239 -5.14 -5.59 5.47
N GLY A 240 -6.35 -5.11 5.19
CA GLY A 240 -7.56 -5.93 5.24
C GLY A 240 -7.95 -6.43 6.64
N ARG A 241 -7.36 -5.89 7.72
CA ARG A 241 -7.49 -6.38 9.10
C ARG A 241 -7.01 -7.83 9.28
N VAL A 242 -6.15 -8.29 8.38
CA VAL A 242 -5.53 -9.62 8.45
C VAL A 242 -4.13 -9.47 9.03
N ARG A 243 -3.83 -10.31 10.01
CA ARG A 243 -2.52 -10.48 10.61
C ARG A 243 -2.02 -11.90 10.32
N LEU A 244 -0.75 -12.01 9.96
CA LEU A 244 -0.10 -13.26 9.57
C LEU A 244 1.24 -13.46 10.30
N ASP A 245 1.47 -12.64 11.34
CA ASP A 245 2.70 -12.63 12.13
C ASP A 245 2.71 -13.59 13.31
N ASP A 246 1.59 -14.25 13.57
CA ASP A 246 1.50 -15.38 14.51
C ASP A 246 0.44 -16.38 14.05
N LEU A 247 0.49 -17.57 14.64
CA LEU A 247 -0.40 -18.68 14.31
C LEU A 247 -1.88 -18.34 14.61
N GLU A 248 -2.16 -17.72 15.76
CA GLU A 248 -3.53 -17.42 16.20
C GLU A 248 -4.25 -16.53 15.18
N HIS A 249 -3.56 -15.53 14.65
CA HIS A 249 -4.12 -14.62 13.65
C HIS A 249 -4.13 -15.25 12.26
N ALA A 250 -3.11 -16.03 11.89
CA ALA A 250 -3.09 -16.74 10.61
C ALA A 250 -4.27 -17.71 10.48
N LEU A 251 -4.69 -18.35 11.59
CA LEU A 251 -5.85 -19.24 11.61
C LEU A 251 -7.19 -18.52 11.33
N GLN A 252 -7.27 -17.20 11.44
CA GLN A 252 -8.51 -16.44 11.17
C GLN A 252 -8.86 -16.37 9.67
N VAL A 253 -7.89 -16.65 8.79
CA VAL A 253 -8.06 -16.64 7.33
C VAL A 253 -7.89 -18.02 6.70
N VAL A 254 -7.88 -19.05 7.55
CA VAL A 254 -7.69 -20.45 7.20
C VAL A 254 -8.91 -21.22 7.66
N GLU A 255 -9.44 -22.06 6.79
CA GLU A 255 -10.43 -23.08 7.14
C GLU A 255 -9.66 -24.38 7.45
N PRO A 256 -9.57 -24.82 8.71
CA PRO A 256 -8.77 -25.99 9.10
C PRO A 256 -9.17 -27.25 8.34
N GLY A 257 -8.21 -27.91 7.69
CA GLY A 257 -8.45 -29.11 6.89
C GLY A 257 -8.99 -28.83 5.48
N ASN A 258 -9.36 -27.59 5.14
CA ASN A 258 -9.91 -27.23 3.84
C ASN A 258 -9.13 -26.06 3.18
N PRO A 259 -8.06 -26.37 2.43
CA PRO A 259 -7.29 -25.35 1.72
C PRO A 259 -8.12 -24.57 0.69
N ASP A 260 -9.04 -25.23 -0.01
CA ASP A 260 -9.84 -24.60 -1.07
C ASP A 260 -10.84 -23.57 -0.53
N GLU A 261 -11.31 -23.75 0.71
CA GLU A 261 -12.20 -22.79 1.38
C GLU A 261 -11.43 -21.72 2.16
N SER A 262 -10.10 -21.85 2.27
CA SER A 262 -9.27 -20.90 3.01
C SER A 262 -9.06 -19.60 2.22
N LEU A 263 -9.34 -18.46 2.85
CA LEU A 263 -9.19 -17.14 2.24
C LEU A 263 -7.76 -16.89 1.76
N ILE A 264 -6.75 -17.32 2.53
CA ILE A 264 -5.34 -17.13 2.16
C ILE A 264 -4.97 -17.83 0.84
N VAL A 265 -5.49 -19.04 0.60
CA VAL A 265 -5.23 -19.81 -0.63
C VAL A 265 -5.93 -19.16 -1.82
N ASN A 266 -7.19 -18.76 -1.63
CA ASN A 266 -7.98 -18.08 -2.65
C ASN A 266 -7.33 -16.78 -3.14
N MET A 267 -6.54 -16.10 -2.32
CA MET A 267 -5.86 -14.85 -2.68
C MET A 267 -4.50 -15.05 -3.36
N ILE A 268 -3.76 -16.10 -3.00
CA ILE A 268 -2.41 -16.36 -3.56
C ILE A 268 -2.47 -17.13 -4.90
N GLU A 269 -3.60 -17.77 -5.22
CA GLU A 269 -3.82 -18.49 -6.47
C GLU A 269 -4.59 -17.69 -7.53
N LEU A 270 -4.89 -16.41 -7.26
CA LEU A 270 -5.53 -15.56 -8.26
C LEU A 270 -4.64 -15.42 -9.51
N PRO A 271 -5.24 -15.19 -10.69
CA PRO A 271 -4.48 -14.88 -11.90
C PRO A 271 -3.51 -13.71 -11.69
N GLU A 272 -2.33 -13.74 -12.31
CA GLU A 272 -1.30 -12.70 -12.18
C GLU A 272 -1.78 -11.27 -12.52
N ASN A 273 -2.84 -11.15 -13.31
CA ASN A 273 -3.43 -9.89 -13.72
C ASN A 273 -4.58 -9.40 -12.80
N ASP A 274 -4.89 -10.15 -11.73
CA ASP A 274 -5.90 -9.79 -10.75
C ASP A 274 -5.35 -8.76 -9.75
N GLU A 275 -6.13 -7.73 -9.44
CA GLU A 275 -5.73 -6.67 -8.51
C GLU A 275 -5.73 -7.14 -7.05
N ASP A 276 -6.48 -8.20 -6.74
CA ASP A 276 -6.58 -8.77 -5.39
C ASP A 276 -5.55 -9.87 -5.13
N LEU A 277 -4.71 -10.23 -6.12
CA LEU A 277 -3.62 -11.20 -5.96
C LEU A 277 -2.66 -10.78 -4.84
N MET A 278 -2.34 -11.73 -3.97
CA MET A 278 -1.34 -11.57 -2.92
C MET A 278 -0.07 -12.35 -3.26
N PRO A 279 1.14 -11.78 -3.06
CA PRO A 279 1.41 -10.47 -2.45
C PRO A 279 1.28 -9.26 -3.41
N GLN A 280 0.51 -8.22 -3.04
CA GLN A 280 0.32 -7.01 -3.86
C GLN A 280 1.61 -6.20 -4.18
N ASP A 281 2.59 -6.22 -3.27
CA ASP A 281 3.82 -5.42 -3.35
C ASP A 281 5.06 -6.30 -3.61
N GLY A 282 4.88 -7.47 -4.22
CA GLY A 282 5.93 -8.48 -4.45
C GLY A 282 5.63 -9.35 -5.68
N PRO A 283 6.56 -10.25 -6.06
CA PRO A 283 6.24 -11.30 -7.02
C PRO A 283 5.18 -12.25 -6.43
N PRO A 284 4.40 -12.94 -7.28
CA PRO A 284 3.58 -14.08 -6.86
C PRO A 284 4.43 -15.12 -6.13
N LEU A 285 3.80 -15.88 -5.23
CA LEU A 285 4.48 -17.00 -4.57
C LEU A 285 4.83 -18.09 -5.60
N ALA A 286 5.92 -18.80 -5.35
CA ALA A 286 6.25 -19.97 -6.14
C ALA A 286 5.26 -21.11 -5.87
N ASP A 287 5.02 -21.97 -6.86
CA ASP A 287 4.10 -23.11 -6.74
C ASP A 287 4.46 -24.01 -5.55
N GLU A 288 5.75 -24.16 -5.23
CA GLU A 288 6.21 -24.91 -4.07
C GLU A 288 5.82 -24.26 -2.73
N GLU A 289 5.88 -22.92 -2.64
CA GLU A 289 5.48 -22.18 -1.44
C GLU A 289 3.97 -22.27 -1.22
N ILE A 290 3.18 -22.17 -2.30
CA ILE A 290 1.73 -22.37 -2.27
C ILE A 290 1.41 -23.79 -1.80
N ALA A 291 2.11 -24.79 -2.34
CA ALA A 291 1.93 -26.19 -1.95
C ALA A 291 2.22 -26.42 -0.46
N ILE A 292 3.24 -25.77 0.12
CA ILE A 292 3.54 -25.83 1.56
C ILE A 292 2.39 -25.27 2.40
N ILE A 293 1.86 -24.09 2.01
CA ILE A 293 0.73 -23.47 2.72
C ILE A 293 -0.50 -24.38 2.64
N ARG A 294 -0.83 -24.91 1.47
CA ARG A 294 -1.96 -25.83 1.29
C ARG A 294 -1.79 -27.11 2.12
N ALA A 295 -0.59 -27.70 2.13
CA ALA A 295 -0.30 -28.90 2.90
C ALA A 295 -0.41 -28.67 4.41
N TRP A 296 0.05 -27.51 4.90
CA TRP A 296 -0.16 -27.11 6.29
C TRP A 296 -1.65 -27.01 6.62
N ILE A 297 -2.44 -26.29 5.83
CA ILE A 297 -3.88 -26.12 6.06
C ILE A 297 -4.59 -27.47 6.07
N ALA A 298 -4.29 -28.34 5.09
CA ALA A 298 -4.86 -29.68 5.00
C ALA A 298 -4.50 -30.58 6.20
N SER A 299 -3.38 -30.30 6.87
CA SER A 299 -2.95 -31.04 8.07
C SER A 299 -3.64 -30.58 9.36
N LEU A 300 -4.31 -29.42 9.35
CA LEU A 300 -5.07 -28.93 10.50
C LEU A 300 -6.32 -29.77 10.71
N GLN A 301 -6.68 -30.01 11.98
CA GLN A 301 -7.91 -30.72 12.30
C GLN A 301 -9.08 -29.73 12.30
N PRO A 302 -10.21 -30.03 11.63
CA PRO A 302 -11.45 -29.28 11.82
C PRO A 302 -11.95 -29.50 13.26
N GLU A 303 -12.40 -28.42 13.92
CA GLU A 303 -13.07 -28.50 15.23
C GLU A 303 -14.46 -29.14 15.15
#